data_AF-A0A2S9J717-F1
#
_entry.id   AF-A0A2S9J717-F1
#
_cell.length_a   1.000
_cell.length_b   1.000
_cell.length_c   1.000
_cell.angle_alpha   90.00
_cell.angle_beta   90.00
_cell.angle_gamma   90.00
#
_symmetry.space_group_name_H-M   'P 1'
#
loop_
_entity.id
_entity.type
_entity.pdbx_description
1 polymer ?
#
loop_
_entity_poly.entity_id
_entity_poly.type
_entity_poly.pdbx_seq_one_letter_code
_entity_poly.pdbx_strand_id
1 'polypeptide(L)' 'MEEFKIGDEIFHKSNPSVKWVIESIDGEQVACSTVLKETLEQRKEVFVTTSIKKCADPKTTFININKRDNYW' A
#
# COMPACT_ATOMS: atom_id res chain seq x y z
N MET A 1 10.45 5.57 -9.94
CA MET A 1 9.10 4.95 -9.91
C MET A 1 9.08 4.01 -8.73
N GLU A 2 8.02 3.96 -7.92
CA GLU A 2 7.91 2.98 -6.84
C GLU A 2 7.85 1.58 -7.45
N GLU A 3 8.78 0.69 -7.06
CA GLU A 3 8.79 -0.69 -7.51
C GLU A 3 7.74 -1.49 -6.73
N PHE A 4 6.67 -1.92 -7.40
CA PHE A 4 5.69 -2.84 -6.86
C PHE A 4 6.20 -4.28 -6.93
N LYS A 5 5.90 -5.09 -5.92
CA LYS A 5 6.27 -6.51 -5.86
C LYS A 5 5.03 -7.37 -5.62
N ILE A 6 5.09 -8.62 -6.06
CA ILE A 6 4.06 -9.61 -5.73
C ILE A 6 4.03 -9.79 -4.21
N GLY A 7 2.82 -9.78 -3.64
CA GLY A 7 2.59 -9.80 -2.20
C GLY A 7 2.57 -8.43 -1.52
N ASP A 8 2.88 -7.33 -2.23
CA ASP A 8 2.68 -5.99 -1.68
C ASP A 8 1.18 -5.72 -1.46
N GLU A 9 0.88 -5.05 -0.35
CA GLU A 9 -0.44 -4.52 -0.07
C GLU A 9 -0.55 -3.10 -0.62
N ILE A 10 -1.60 -2.87 -1.41
CA ILE A 10 -1.85 -1.62 -2.10
C ILE A 10 -3.28 -1.15 -1.86
N PHE A 11 -3.50 0.13 -2.14
CA PHE A 11 -4.82 0.73 -2.22
C PHE A 11 -5.07 1.29 -3.60
N HIS A 12 -6.32 1.22 -4.04
CA HIS A 12 -6.74 1.91 -5.25
C HIS A 12 -6.92 3.41 -4.95
N LYS A 13 -6.43 4.30 -5.82
CA LYS A 13 -6.50 5.75 -5.59
C LYS A 13 -7.94 6.27 -5.47
N SER A 14 -8.90 5.65 -6.17
CA SER A 14 -10.32 6.03 -6.08
C SER A 14 -11.03 5.43 -4.87
N ASN A 15 -10.48 4.38 -4.26
CA ASN A 15 -11.09 3.73 -3.10
C ASN A 15 -9.99 3.24 -2.13
N PRO A 16 -9.54 4.10 -1.20
CA PRO A 16 -8.52 3.75 -0.23
C PRO A 16 -9.03 2.84 0.90
N SER A 17 -10.33 2.55 0.97
CA SER A 17 -10.92 1.72 2.02
C SER A 17 -10.70 0.23 1.80
N VAL A 18 -10.46 -0.19 0.55
CA VAL A 18 -10.26 -1.60 0.20
C VAL A 18 -8.78 -1.85 0.00
N LYS A 19 -8.23 -2.74 0.83
CA LYS A 19 -6.85 -3.19 0.74
C LYS A 19 -6.75 -4.32 -0.26
N TRP A 20 -5.84 -4.22 -1.21
CA TRP A 20 -5.61 -5.23 -2.23
C TRP A 20 -4.20 -5.80 -2.09
N VAL A 21 -4.02 -7.06 -2.45
CA VAL A 21 -2.72 -7.74 -2.46
C VAL A 21 -2.37 -8.06 -3.90
N ILE A 22 -1.17 -7.69 -4.33
CA ILE A 22 -0.69 -7.99 -5.69
C ILE A 22 -0.42 -9.48 -5.82
N GLU A 23 -1.10 -10.14 -6.75
CA GLU A 23 -0.87 -11.56 -7.10
C GLU A 23 0.09 -11.69 -8.29
N SER A 24 0.00 -10.78 -9.27
CA SER A 24 0.89 -10.77 -10.43
C SER A 24 1.08 -9.37 -11.01
N ILE A 25 2.20 -9.18 -11.71
CA ILE A 25 2.59 -7.93 -12.35
C ILE A 25 2.92 -8.25 -13.81
N ASP A 26 2.20 -7.63 -14.73
CA ASP A 26 2.42 -7.77 -16.18
C ASP A 26 2.62 -6.37 -16.79
N GLY A 27 3.88 -5.95 -16.84
CA GLY A 27 4.28 -4.62 -17.35
C GLY A 27 3.60 -3.47 -16.59
N GLU A 28 2.59 -2.86 -17.22
CA GLU A 28 1.82 -1.74 -16.65
C GLU A 28 0.58 -2.17 -15.85
N GLN A 29 0.18 -3.45 -15.96
CA GLN A 29 -0.99 -4.00 -15.30
C GLN A 29 -0.60 -4.85 -14.08
N VAL A 30 -1.43 -4.77 -13.05
CA VAL A 30 -1.23 -5.43 -11.76
C VAL A 30 -2.51 -6.15 -11.38
N ALA A 31 -2.47 -7.48 -11.39
CA ALA A 31 -3.59 -8.29 -10.93
C ALA A 31 -3.52 -8.40 -9.42
N CYS A 32 -4.60 -8.01 -8.77
CA CYS A 32 -4.69 -7.93 -7.33
C CYS A 32 -5.91 -8.67 -6.83
N SER A 33 -5.83 -9.18 -5.60
CA SER A 33 -6.99 -9.75 -4.92
C SER A 33 -7.21 -9.13 -3.56
N THR A 34 -8.46 -9.12 -3.12
CA THR A 34 -8.87 -8.69 -1.80
C THR A 34 -9.87 -9.68 -1.23
N VAL A 35 -9.87 -9.83 0.10
CA VAL A 35 -10.86 -10.63 0.80
C VAL A 35 -11.73 -9.69 1.61
N LEU A 36 -13.00 -9.59 1.26
CA LEU A 36 -13.98 -8.79 2.00
C LEU A 36 -14.34 -9.53 3.28
N LYS A 37 -13.89 -9.02 4.44
CA LYS A 37 -14.10 -9.68 5.74
C LYS A 37 -15.57 -9.89 6.08
N GLU A 38 -16.45 -9.02 5.61
CA GLU A 38 -17.90 -9.08 5.88
C GLU A 38 -18.58 -10.24 5.15
N THR A 39 -18.19 -10.51 3.92
CA THR A 39 -18.81 -11.55 3.08
C THR A 39 -17.95 -12.80 2.91
N LEU A 40 -16.69 -12.77 3.38
CA LEU A 40 -15.65 -13.75 3.10
C LEU A 40 -15.44 -14.00 1.60
N GLU A 41 -15.87 -13.06 0.76
CA GLU A 41 -15.74 -13.15 -0.69
C GLU A 41 -14.34 -12.70 -1.11
N GLN A 42 -13.67 -13.53 -1.90
CA GLN A 42 -12.44 -13.15 -2.58
C GLN A 42 -12.79 -12.44 -3.88
N ARG A 43 -12.42 -11.17 -3.99
CA ARG A 43 -12.52 -10.40 -5.24
C ARG A 43 -11.15 -10.28 -5.88
N LYS A 44 -11.14 -10.35 -7.21
CA LYS A 44 -9.94 -10.16 -8.04
C LYS A 44 -10.19 -9.04 -9.02
N GLU A 45 -9.24 -8.12 -9.13
CA GLU A 45 -9.34 -6.98 -10.02
C GLU A 45 -7.96 -6.65 -10.59
N VAL A 46 -7.95 -6.14 -11.82
CA VAL A 46 -6.72 -5.73 -12.49
C VAL A 46 -6.68 -4.22 -12.47
N PHE A 47 -5.60 -3.68 -11.92
CA PHE A 47 -5.34 -2.25 -11.89
C PHE A 47 -4.18 -1.90 -12.81
N VAL A 48 -4.12 -0.64 -13.23
CA VAL A 48 -2.90 -0.07 -13.80
C VAL A 48 -2.01 0.42 -12.66
N THR A 49 -0.70 0.22 -12.81
CA THR A 49 0.33 0.65 -11.83
C THR A 49 0.23 2.15 -11.48
N THR A 50 -0.27 2.97 -12.40
CA THR A 50 -0.49 4.41 -12.21
C THR A 50 -1.71 4.75 -11.34
N SER A 51 -2.67 3.84 -11.19
CA SER A 51 -3.91 4.04 -10.42
C SER A 51 -3.85 3.49 -9.00
N ILE A 52 -2.75 2.84 -8.64
CA ILE A 52 -2.54 2.25 -7.31
C ILE A 52 -1.52 3.03 -6.51
N LYS A 53 -1.58 2.85 -5.19
CA LYS A 53 -0.60 3.42 -4.25
C LYS A 53 -0.25 2.35 -3.22
N LYS A 54 1.03 2.24 -2.87
CA LYS A 54 1.43 1.32 -1.78
C LYS A 54 0.74 1.72 -0.49
N CYS A 55 0.35 0.70 0.28
CA CYS A 55 0.02 0.87 1.68
C CYS A 55 1.32 1.25 2.40
N ALA A 56 1.63 2.55 2.45
CA ALA A 56 2.77 3.01 3.22
C ALA A 56 2.47 2.67 4.68
N ASP A 57 3.25 1.74 5.25
CA ASP A 57 3.44 1.72 6.70
C ASP A 57 3.73 3.16 7.13
N PRO A 58 3.07 3.67 8.18
CA PRO A 58 3.40 4.98 8.70
C PRO A 58 4.89 4.94 8.99
N LYS A 59 5.69 5.61 8.13
CA LYS A 59 7.13 5.71 8.31
C LYS A 59 7.28 6.13 9.76
N THR A 60 7.80 5.23 10.59
CA THR A 60 8.19 5.52 11.95
C THR A 60 9.23 6.61 11.81
N THR A 61 8.75 7.84 11.85
CA THR A 61 9.59 9.02 11.90
C THR A 61 10.11 8.94 13.31
N PHE A 62 11.27 8.31 13.49
CA PHE A 62 12.04 8.46 14.71
C PHE A 62 12.35 9.95 14.75
N ILE A 63 11.48 10.73 15.39
CA ILE A 63 11.74 12.10 15.76
C ILE A 63 12.91 11.96 16.71
N ASN A 64 14.11 12.19 16.21
CA ASN A 64 15.31 12.18 17.02
C ASN A 64 15.21 13.46 17.87
N ILE A 65 14.48 13.39 18.99
CA ILE A 65 14.36 14.46 19.96
C ILE A 65 15.74 14.54 20.62
N ASN A 66 16.65 15.26 19.97
CA ASN A 66 17.94 15.61 20.54
C ASN A 66 17.67 16.67 21.61
N LYS A 67 17.22 16.22 22.80
CA LYS A 67 17.23 17.00 24.03
C LYS A 67 18.68 17.35 24.35
N ARG A 68 19.12 18.54 23.97
CA ARG A 68 20.19 19.25 24.69
C ARG A 68 19.66 20.61 25.08
N ASP A 69 18.95 20.57 26.19
CA ASP A 69 18.81 21.67 27.13
C ASP A 69 20.22 22.18 27.47
N ASN A 70 20.51 23.45 27.19
CA ASN A 70 21.58 24.20 27.83
C ASN A 70 21.18 25.68 27.81
N TYR A 71 20.66 26.12 28.95
CA TYR A 71 20.53 27.54 29.29
C TYR A 71 21.93 28.15 29.49
N TRP A 72 22.17 29.32 28.89
CA TRP A 72 23.25 30.24 29.25
C TRP A 72 22.65 31.54 29.77
#